data_AF-A0A2S4VWH4-F1
#
_entry.id   AF-A0A2S4VWH4-F1
#
_cell.length_a   1.000
_cell.length_b   1.000
_cell.length_c   1.000
_cell.angle_alpha   90.00
_cell.angle_beta   90.00
_cell.angle_gamma   90.00
#
_symmetry.space_group_name_H-M   'P 1'
#
loop_
_entity.id
_entity.type
_entity.pdbx_description
1 polymer ?
#
loop_
_entity_poly.entity_id
_entity_poly.type
_entity_poly.pdbx_seq_one_letter_code
_entity_poly.pdbx_strand_id
1 'polypeptide(L)'
;MPFKENRKANLLYLPSCSVQIRGAYNLMAHLGPEEKINGVIASSAGNHAQGVAMSAKSLGIKATIVMPLATPAIKYRNVGRLGSTVVLHGNDFDEAKRECNRLATENNRYAFLDAIFVCVGGGGLLAGIAAYVKKIGPPGLKVIGVECIDQPAMTESLATSTRLTLNEVGLFSDGTAVRVVGEETFRLCRALVDEMILVTNDELCAAIKDVFEDTRSIPEPAGALAVAGVKRYVLQNKLIGSGKRFVSIVSGANMDFDRLRFVAERADSWRAERGSTQCRGPRKTGELHSYLHPRPVTEFSYRFSGTSQAFIFVSFRLTSLSSSSTLTPGEARQQEIEGILKAVSDDPLGMNARDISNNEMAKSHARYLIGGRVAVENERLISFAFPERPGALRKFLVVLSGAESDSSKFNITLFHYRYKPFDLHPNQYFVTGRFRNHGNDLSKVLAGIQVPPAEQGNFESFLTKLGYPFTDETENEVYKEFLLAK
;
A
#
# COMPACT_ATOMS: atom_id res chain seq x y z
N MET A 1 6.70 -35.73 35.94
CA MET A 1 8.11 -35.63 36.36
C MET A 1 9.01 -35.55 35.12
N PRO A 2 10.15 -34.84 35.18
CA PRO A 2 10.45 -33.74 34.27
C PRO A 2 11.71 -33.96 33.39
N PHE A 3 11.89 -33.01 32.46
CA PHE A 3 13.13 -32.41 31.93
C PHE A 3 14.49 -33.08 32.23
N LYS A 4 15.29 -33.28 31.17
CA LYS A 4 16.73 -32.94 31.08
C LYS A 4 17.13 -32.88 29.59
N GLU A 5 17.19 -31.69 29.01
CA GLU A 5 18.43 -30.95 28.70
C GLU A 5 19.41 -31.68 27.75
N ASN A 6 19.44 -31.25 26.49
CA ASN A 6 20.66 -31.09 25.71
C ASN A 6 20.41 -30.17 24.51
N ARG A 7 20.31 -28.86 24.76
CA ARG A 7 20.46 -27.84 23.70
C ARG A 7 21.95 -27.68 23.41
N LYS A 8 22.51 -28.46 22.49
CA LYS A 8 23.66 -28.00 21.72
C LYS A 8 23.14 -27.00 20.71
N ALA A 9 23.52 -25.73 20.87
CA ALA A 9 23.35 -24.72 19.85
C ALA A 9 24.06 -25.22 18.59
N ASN A 10 23.30 -25.63 17.57
CA ASN A 10 23.82 -25.75 16.22
C ASN A 10 24.12 -24.33 15.75
N LEU A 11 25.36 -23.88 15.95
CA LEU A 11 25.92 -22.76 15.21
C LEU A 11 25.81 -23.12 13.72
N LEU A 12 24.81 -22.54 13.05
CA LEU A 12 24.67 -22.55 11.59
C LEU A 12 25.85 -21.76 11.02
N TYR A 13 26.97 -22.45 10.80
CA TYR A 13 28.10 -21.89 10.06
C TYR A 13 27.66 -21.63 8.62
N LEU A 14 27.60 -20.35 8.24
CA LEU A 14 27.40 -19.96 6.84
C LEU A 14 28.59 -20.50 6.02
N PRO A 15 28.38 -21.04 4.81
CA PRO A 15 29.46 -21.62 3.99
C PRO A 15 30.62 -20.66 3.69
N SER A 16 30.36 -19.35 3.62
CA SER A 16 31.34 -18.27 3.45
C SER A 16 31.79 -17.63 4.77
N CYS A 17 31.43 -18.22 5.92
CA CYS A 17 31.61 -17.68 7.26
C CYS A 17 31.11 -16.21 7.43
N SER A 18 30.20 -15.74 6.56
CA SER A 18 29.75 -14.35 6.52
C SER A 18 28.36 -14.19 5.90
N VAL A 19 27.59 -13.20 6.37
CA VAL A 19 26.20 -12.93 5.92
C VAL A 19 26.09 -12.46 4.46
N GLN A 20 27.21 -12.09 3.84
CA GLN A 20 27.26 -11.49 2.50
C GLN A 20 26.83 -12.45 1.37
N ILE A 21 26.78 -13.77 1.64
CA ILE A 21 26.20 -14.75 0.73
C ILE A 21 24.69 -14.56 0.54
N ARG A 22 23.95 -14.13 1.58
CA ARG A 22 22.48 -14.01 1.51
C ARG A 22 22.05 -12.96 0.49
N GLY A 23 22.65 -11.77 0.56
CA GLY A 23 22.38 -10.68 -0.37
C GLY A 23 22.83 -11.01 -1.80
N ALA A 24 24.04 -11.57 -1.95
CA ALA A 24 24.55 -11.98 -3.24
C ALA A 24 23.67 -13.05 -3.90
N TYR A 25 23.27 -14.09 -3.15
CA TYR A 25 22.40 -15.15 -3.65
C TYR A 25 21.03 -14.61 -4.05
N ASN A 26 20.40 -13.80 -3.19
CA ASN A 26 19.08 -13.27 -3.47
C ASN A 26 19.08 -12.42 -4.76
N LEU A 27 20.05 -11.51 -4.91
CA LEU A 27 20.17 -10.71 -6.12
C LEU A 27 20.35 -11.58 -7.37
N MET A 28 21.29 -12.54 -7.30
CA MET A 28 21.63 -13.40 -8.45
C MET A 28 20.51 -14.36 -8.84
N ALA A 29 19.73 -14.85 -7.87
CA ALA A 29 18.61 -15.75 -8.12
C ALA A 29 17.51 -15.07 -8.96
N HIS A 30 17.31 -13.76 -8.75
CA HIS A 30 16.30 -12.93 -9.41
C HIS A 30 16.77 -12.30 -10.74
N LEU A 31 17.99 -12.61 -11.22
CA LEU A 31 18.45 -12.14 -12.53
C LEU A 31 17.64 -12.77 -13.68
N GLY A 32 17.47 -12.01 -14.75
CA GLY A 32 16.82 -12.49 -15.97
C GLY A 32 17.65 -13.56 -16.71
N PRO A 33 17.06 -14.32 -17.64
CA PRO A 33 17.78 -15.39 -18.36
C PRO A 33 19.02 -14.91 -19.12
N GLU A 34 18.91 -13.79 -19.84
CA GLU A 34 20.05 -13.21 -20.58
C GLU A 34 21.16 -12.73 -19.63
N GLU A 35 20.80 -12.18 -18.48
CA GLU A 35 21.74 -11.69 -17.48
C GLU A 35 22.50 -12.84 -16.80
N LYS A 36 21.82 -13.97 -16.55
CA LYS A 36 22.44 -15.20 -16.06
C LYS A 36 23.45 -15.77 -17.07
N ILE A 37 23.15 -15.67 -18.37
CA ILE A 37 24.05 -16.11 -19.46
C ILE A 37 25.28 -15.20 -19.54
N ASN A 38 25.07 -13.87 -19.49
CA ASN A 38 26.16 -12.90 -19.54
C ASN A 38 27.08 -13.04 -18.32
N GLY A 39 26.51 -13.34 -17.16
CA GLY A 39 27.23 -13.56 -15.92
C GLY A 39 27.38 -12.28 -15.10
N VAL A 40 27.87 -12.44 -13.88
CA VAL A 40 28.06 -11.34 -12.91
C VAL A 40 29.54 -11.01 -12.73
N ILE A 41 29.80 -9.78 -12.28
CA ILE A 41 31.13 -9.35 -11.88
C ILE A 41 31.08 -8.55 -10.57
N ALA A 42 32.13 -8.63 -9.77
CA ALA A 42 32.28 -7.82 -8.56
C ALA A 42 33.75 -7.50 -8.30
N SER A 43 34.04 -6.35 -7.67
CA SER A 43 35.37 -6.03 -7.16
C SER A 43 35.40 -6.24 -5.64
N SER A 44 36.15 -7.22 -5.17
CA SER A 44 36.31 -7.51 -3.74
C SER A 44 37.45 -8.50 -3.50
N ALA A 45 38.22 -8.29 -2.43
CA ALA A 45 39.27 -9.21 -1.98
C ALA A 45 38.91 -9.89 -0.63
N GLY A 46 37.61 -10.01 -0.29
CA GLY A 46 37.16 -10.47 1.02
C GLY A 46 35.91 -11.35 1.01
N ASN A 47 35.12 -11.25 2.08
CA ASN A 47 33.91 -12.06 2.28
C ASN A 47 32.87 -11.90 1.15
N HIS A 48 32.81 -10.72 0.53
CA HIS A 48 31.84 -10.45 -0.53
C HIS A 48 32.21 -11.21 -1.80
N ALA A 49 33.50 -11.28 -2.13
CA ALA A 49 34.01 -12.10 -3.22
C ALA A 49 33.65 -13.58 -3.06
N GLN A 50 33.78 -14.11 -1.84
CA GLN A 50 33.39 -15.49 -1.54
C GLN A 50 31.88 -15.68 -1.61
N GLY A 51 31.10 -14.72 -1.09
CA GLY A 51 29.63 -14.74 -1.17
C GLY A 51 29.13 -14.76 -2.61
N VAL A 52 29.62 -13.86 -3.47
CA VAL A 52 29.29 -13.83 -4.91
C VAL A 52 29.72 -15.12 -5.59
N ALA A 53 30.95 -15.61 -5.33
CA ALA A 53 31.46 -16.81 -5.96
C ALA A 53 30.66 -18.08 -5.58
N MET A 54 30.26 -18.21 -4.31
CA MET A 54 29.41 -19.32 -3.87
C MET A 54 28.01 -19.24 -4.48
N SER A 55 27.41 -18.05 -4.51
CA SER A 55 26.09 -17.84 -5.11
C SER A 55 26.09 -18.13 -6.60
N ALA A 56 27.12 -17.67 -7.31
CA ALA A 56 27.35 -17.94 -8.73
C ALA A 56 27.43 -19.44 -9.00
N LYS A 57 28.25 -20.15 -8.24
CA LYS A 57 28.39 -21.61 -8.34
C LYS A 57 27.06 -22.33 -8.10
N SER A 58 26.32 -21.93 -7.07
CA SER A 58 25.05 -22.56 -6.72
C SER A 58 23.96 -22.32 -7.77
N LEU A 59 24.00 -21.18 -8.47
CA LEU A 59 23.00 -20.79 -9.47
C LEU A 59 23.43 -21.12 -10.92
N GLY A 60 24.62 -21.68 -11.12
CA GLY A 60 25.17 -21.96 -12.45
C GLY A 60 25.51 -20.71 -13.27
N ILE A 61 25.71 -19.57 -12.61
CA ILE A 61 25.99 -18.27 -13.25
C ILE A 61 27.50 -18.06 -13.31
N LYS A 62 28.02 -17.58 -14.44
CA LYS A 62 29.44 -17.21 -14.55
C LYS A 62 29.73 -15.99 -13.67
N ALA A 63 30.74 -16.05 -12.81
CA ALA A 63 31.17 -14.92 -12.00
C ALA A 63 32.62 -14.54 -12.26
N THR A 64 32.87 -13.24 -12.41
CA THR A 64 34.21 -12.64 -12.49
C THR A 64 34.46 -11.81 -11.25
N ILE A 65 35.60 -11.97 -10.58
CA ILE A 65 35.94 -11.21 -9.39
C ILE A 65 37.25 -10.47 -9.63
N VAL A 66 37.22 -9.14 -9.55
CA VAL A 66 38.40 -8.30 -9.71
C VAL A 66 39.00 -7.99 -8.34
N MET A 67 40.31 -8.13 -8.20
CA MET A 67 41.05 -7.86 -6.95
C MET A 67 42.36 -7.11 -7.25
N PRO A 68 42.91 -6.34 -6.30
CA PRO A 68 44.24 -5.73 -6.46
C PRO A 68 45.36 -6.76 -6.62
N LEU A 69 46.45 -6.39 -7.31
CA LEU A 69 47.65 -7.23 -7.49
C LEU A 69 48.27 -7.65 -6.15
N ALA A 70 48.26 -6.77 -5.15
CA ALA A 70 48.78 -7.02 -3.81
C ALA A 70 47.91 -7.98 -2.97
N THR A 71 46.81 -8.51 -3.51
CA THR A 71 45.90 -9.40 -2.77
C THR A 71 46.60 -10.71 -2.40
N PRO A 72 46.61 -11.10 -1.10
CA PRO A 72 47.26 -12.34 -0.68
C PRO A 72 46.72 -13.57 -1.42
N ALA A 73 47.63 -14.46 -1.83
CA ALA A 73 47.32 -15.60 -2.70
C ALA A 73 46.19 -16.49 -2.19
N ILE A 74 46.08 -16.64 -0.87
CA ILE A 74 45.03 -17.43 -0.24
C ILE A 74 43.62 -16.91 -0.58
N LYS A 75 43.44 -15.59 -0.74
CA LYS A 75 42.11 -14.98 -0.94
C LYS A 75 41.59 -15.19 -2.36
N TYR A 76 42.41 -14.89 -3.37
CA TYR A 76 41.98 -15.11 -4.76
C TYR A 76 41.93 -16.60 -5.13
N ARG A 77 42.82 -17.44 -4.57
CA ARG A 77 42.75 -18.90 -4.78
C ARG A 77 41.47 -19.51 -4.22
N ASN A 78 40.99 -19.03 -3.06
CA ASN A 78 39.73 -19.50 -2.49
C ASN A 78 38.52 -19.15 -3.38
N VAL A 79 38.52 -17.96 -3.96
CA VAL A 79 37.48 -17.54 -4.92
C VAL A 79 37.56 -18.33 -6.23
N GLY A 80 38.77 -18.58 -6.74
CA GLY A 80 38.98 -19.45 -7.89
C GLY A 80 38.50 -20.89 -7.66
N ARG A 81 38.72 -21.47 -6.47
CA ARG A 81 38.20 -22.80 -6.07
C ARG A 81 36.66 -22.88 -6.08
N LEU A 82 35.99 -21.75 -5.93
CA LEU A 82 34.54 -21.64 -6.01
C LEU A 82 34.04 -21.52 -7.47
N GLY A 83 34.92 -21.58 -8.47
CA GLY A 83 34.54 -21.59 -9.89
C GLY A 83 34.35 -20.19 -10.50
N SER A 84 34.76 -19.14 -9.79
CA SER A 84 34.75 -17.77 -10.34
C SER A 84 36.09 -17.45 -11.03
N THR A 85 36.02 -16.70 -12.13
CA THR A 85 37.19 -16.16 -12.81
C THR A 85 37.76 -15.02 -11.97
N VAL A 86 39.03 -15.09 -11.57
CA VAL A 86 39.67 -14.00 -10.82
C VAL A 86 40.56 -13.17 -11.73
N VAL A 87 40.37 -11.85 -11.69
CA VAL A 87 41.20 -10.87 -12.41
C VAL A 87 41.98 -10.08 -11.36
N LEU A 88 43.31 -10.18 -11.39
CA LEU A 88 44.18 -9.37 -10.55
C LEU A 88 44.60 -8.12 -11.33
N HIS A 89 44.16 -6.94 -10.88
CA HIS A 89 44.44 -5.68 -11.56
C HIS A 89 44.52 -4.53 -10.57
N GLY A 90 45.45 -3.61 -10.81
CA GLY A 90 45.64 -2.40 -10.01
C GLY A 90 46.50 -2.60 -8.77
N ASN A 91 47.13 -1.52 -8.34
CA ASN A 91 47.95 -1.47 -7.13
C ASN A 91 47.10 -1.39 -5.85
N ASP A 92 45.88 -0.88 -5.96
CA ASP A 92 44.93 -0.73 -4.86
C ASP A 92 43.50 -1.12 -5.27
N PHE A 93 42.57 -1.02 -4.30
CA PHE A 93 41.17 -1.36 -4.52
C PHE A 93 40.46 -0.44 -5.51
N ASP A 94 40.85 0.84 -5.58
CA ASP A 94 40.20 1.82 -6.46
C ASP A 94 40.58 1.56 -7.93
N GLU A 95 41.84 1.18 -8.20
CA GLU A 95 42.29 0.70 -9.51
C GLU A 95 41.62 -0.63 -9.90
N ALA A 96 41.53 -1.59 -8.98
CA ALA A 96 40.81 -2.85 -9.23
C ALA A 96 39.32 -2.62 -9.53
N LYS A 97 38.69 -1.67 -8.82
CA LYS A 97 37.29 -1.29 -9.04
C LYS A 97 37.10 -0.58 -10.39
N ARG A 98 38.02 0.30 -10.80
CA ARG A 98 37.98 0.93 -12.13
C ARG A 98 38.04 -0.11 -13.24
N GLU A 99 38.91 -1.10 -13.11
CA GLU A 99 39.01 -2.19 -14.08
C GLU A 99 37.77 -3.08 -14.09
N CYS A 100 37.22 -3.40 -12.91
CA CYS A 100 35.93 -4.07 -12.81
C CYS A 100 34.88 -3.33 -13.63
N ASN A 101 34.72 -2.03 -13.42
CA ASN A 101 33.77 -1.19 -14.15
C ASN A 101 34.00 -1.27 -15.67
N ARG A 102 35.24 -1.12 -16.13
CA ARG A 102 35.60 -1.23 -17.56
C ARG A 102 35.19 -2.59 -18.14
N LEU A 103 35.62 -3.68 -17.50
CA LEU A 103 35.43 -5.05 -17.99
C LEU A 103 33.98 -5.41 -18.17
N ALA A 104 33.09 -4.86 -17.36
CA ALA A 104 31.73 -5.32 -17.38
C ALA A 104 30.75 -4.35 -18.06
N THR A 105 31.18 -3.13 -18.34
CA THR A 105 30.63 -2.36 -19.46
C THR A 105 30.96 -3.06 -20.79
N GLU A 106 32.22 -3.51 -20.98
CA GLU A 106 32.64 -4.19 -22.21
C GLU A 106 31.97 -5.55 -22.42
N ASN A 107 31.81 -6.35 -21.36
CA ASN A 107 31.24 -7.70 -21.46
C ASN A 107 29.73 -7.75 -21.16
N ASN A 108 29.06 -6.61 -21.03
CA ASN A 108 27.64 -6.49 -20.65
C ASN A 108 27.27 -7.32 -19.40
N ARG A 109 28.17 -7.35 -18.42
CA ARG A 109 28.06 -8.16 -17.20
C ARG A 109 27.65 -7.30 -16.01
N TYR A 110 26.44 -6.75 -15.94
CA TYR A 110 26.10 -5.96 -14.76
C TYR A 110 24.65 -6.01 -14.30
N ALA A 111 24.53 -6.14 -12.98
CA ALA A 111 23.46 -5.55 -12.18
C ALA A 111 23.97 -4.20 -11.65
N PHE A 112 24.05 -3.16 -12.48
CA PHE A 112 24.36 -1.82 -11.99
C PHE A 112 23.16 -1.26 -11.23
N LEU A 113 23.42 -0.62 -10.09
CA LEU A 113 22.43 0.19 -9.39
C LEU A 113 22.44 1.60 -9.98
N ASP A 114 21.26 2.14 -10.26
CA ASP A 114 21.09 3.50 -10.79
C ASP A 114 20.96 4.54 -9.67
N ALA A 115 20.23 4.21 -8.60
CA ALA A 115 20.03 5.10 -7.47
C ALA A 115 19.77 4.36 -6.14
N ILE A 116 20.20 4.98 -5.05
CA ILE A 116 19.87 4.60 -3.68
C ILE A 116 18.99 5.69 -3.06
N PHE A 117 17.83 5.30 -2.54
CA PHE A 117 16.87 6.17 -1.89
C PHE A 117 16.95 6.01 -0.39
N VAL A 118 17.02 7.14 0.32
CA VAL A 118 17.25 7.15 1.77
C VAL A 118 16.28 8.13 2.43
N CYS A 119 15.61 7.70 3.49
CA CYS A 119 14.79 8.59 4.31
C CYS A 119 15.63 9.68 4.99
N VAL A 120 15.05 10.85 5.19
CA VAL A 120 15.77 11.99 5.78
C VAL A 120 14.97 12.58 6.93
N GLY A 121 15.58 12.57 8.13
CA GLY A 121 15.23 13.46 9.23
C GLY A 121 16.36 14.47 9.42
N GLY A 122 17.25 14.22 10.39
CA GLY A 122 18.44 15.05 10.60
C GLY A 122 19.53 14.93 9.52
N GLY A 123 19.38 14.02 8.55
CA GLY A 123 20.32 13.81 7.43
C GLY A 123 21.50 12.88 7.71
N GLY A 124 21.61 12.29 8.91
CA GLY A 124 22.75 11.43 9.28
C GLY A 124 22.92 10.21 8.39
N LEU A 125 21.84 9.45 8.20
CA LEU A 125 21.84 8.25 7.35
C LEU A 125 22.15 8.58 5.89
N LEU A 126 21.48 9.60 5.34
CA LEU A 126 21.69 10.07 3.97
C LEU A 126 23.14 10.53 3.75
N ALA A 127 23.65 11.39 4.63
CA ALA A 127 25.01 11.92 4.53
C ALA A 127 26.07 10.80 4.61
N GLY A 128 25.89 9.83 5.51
CA GLY A 128 26.80 8.69 5.64
C GLY A 128 26.80 7.79 4.40
N ILE A 129 25.62 7.46 3.87
CA ILE A 129 25.48 6.68 2.63
C ILE A 129 26.09 7.47 1.45
N ALA A 130 25.78 8.75 1.32
CA ALA A 130 26.32 9.59 0.25
C ALA A 130 27.85 9.66 0.31
N ALA A 131 28.44 9.91 1.48
CA ALA A 131 29.90 9.94 1.66
C ALA A 131 30.58 8.64 1.23
N TYR A 132 30.02 7.49 1.64
CA TYR A 132 30.56 6.19 1.27
C TYR A 132 30.37 5.88 -0.22
N VAL A 133 29.15 6.06 -0.74
CA VAL A 133 28.78 5.76 -2.13
C VAL A 133 29.50 6.68 -3.11
N LYS A 134 29.65 7.97 -2.82
CA LYS A 134 30.38 8.88 -3.70
C LYS A 134 31.89 8.63 -3.69
N LYS A 135 32.43 8.07 -2.61
CA LYS A 135 33.86 7.72 -2.54
C LYS A 135 34.15 6.40 -3.25
N ILE A 136 33.33 5.37 -3.05
CA ILE A 136 33.64 4.01 -3.47
C ILE A 136 32.59 3.37 -4.37
N GLY A 137 31.53 4.08 -4.77
CA GLY A 137 30.48 3.59 -5.67
C GLY A 137 30.89 3.67 -7.14
N PRO A 138 30.15 3.00 -8.05
CA PRO A 138 30.38 3.19 -9.48
C PRO A 138 30.05 4.65 -9.88
N PRO A 139 30.78 5.22 -10.86
CA PRO A 139 30.44 6.51 -11.43
C PRO A 139 28.99 6.53 -11.91
N GLY A 140 28.26 7.62 -11.62
CA GLY A 140 26.86 7.78 -12.03
C GLY A 140 25.81 7.21 -11.07
N LEU A 141 26.19 6.45 -10.03
CA LEU A 141 25.25 6.02 -8.99
C LEU A 141 24.74 7.23 -8.19
N LYS A 142 23.43 7.44 -8.23
CA LYS A 142 22.76 8.51 -7.49
C LYS A 142 22.47 8.11 -6.05
N VAL A 143 22.56 9.07 -5.14
CA VAL A 143 22.05 9.00 -3.77
C VAL A 143 20.98 10.08 -3.64
N ILE A 144 19.75 9.64 -3.39
CA ILE A 144 18.55 10.47 -3.40
C ILE A 144 17.95 10.47 -1.99
N GLY A 145 17.77 11.66 -1.42
CA GLY A 145 17.07 11.82 -0.15
C GLY A 145 15.56 11.87 -0.33
N VAL A 146 14.81 11.35 0.64
CA VAL A 146 13.35 11.37 0.63
C VAL A 146 12.82 11.94 1.94
N GLU A 147 11.94 12.93 1.85
CA GLU A 147 11.23 13.58 2.97
C GLU A 147 9.72 13.57 2.72
N CYS A 148 8.91 13.76 3.77
CA CYS A 148 7.50 14.07 3.55
C CYS A 148 7.31 15.56 3.24
N ILE A 149 6.28 15.90 2.47
CA ILE A 149 5.93 17.29 2.11
C ILE A 149 5.66 18.16 3.35
N ASP A 150 5.20 17.57 4.45
CA ASP A 150 4.90 18.25 5.72
C ASP A 150 6.12 18.36 6.68
N GLN A 151 7.31 17.94 6.24
CA GLN A 151 8.57 18.04 6.99
C GLN A 151 9.80 18.11 6.07
N PRO A 152 9.87 19.07 5.11
CA PRO A 152 10.90 19.11 4.06
C PRO A 152 12.20 19.82 4.52
N ALA A 153 12.70 19.54 5.72
CA ALA A 153 13.74 20.36 6.35
C ALA A 153 15.07 20.37 5.58
N MET A 154 15.53 19.22 5.08
CA MET A 154 16.74 19.12 4.26
C MET A 154 16.51 19.69 2.88
N THR A 155 15.35 19.40 2.26
CA THR A 155 14.99 19.89 0.93
C THR A 155 15.00 21.41 0.88
N GLU A 156 14.32 22.08 1.83
CA GLU A 156 14.29 23.54 1.92
C GLU A 156 15.66 24.13 2.27
N SER A 157 16.41 23.49 3.17
CA SER A 157 17.76 23.94 3.51
C SER A 157 18.72 23.86 2.33
N LEU A 158 18.64 22.80 1.52
CA LEU A 158 19.46 22.62 0.32
C LEU A 158 19.07 23.64 -0.76
N ALA A 159 17.77 23.86 -0.97
CA ALA A 159 17.27 24.83 -1.94
C ALA A 159 17.74 26.27 -1.64
N THR A 160 17.81 26.64 -0.36
CA THR A 160 18.28 27.97 0.08
C THR A 160 19.78 28.03 0.38
N SER A 161 20.51 26.92 0.19
CA SER A 161 21.93 26.77 0.55
C SER A 161 22.28 27.11 2.00
N THR A 162 21.29 27.19 2.89
CA THR A 162 21.41 27.61 4.28
C THR A 162 20.51 26.74 5.15
N ARG A 163 20.94 26.40 6.38
CA ARG A 163 20.10 25.60 7.29
C ARG A 163 18.90 26.41 7.75
N LEU A 164 17.71 25.92 7.45
CA LEU A 164 16.46 26.53 7.89
C LEU A 164 15.92 25.83 9.13
N THR A 165 15.09 26.57 9.86
CA THR A 165 14.29 26.03 10.96
C THR A 165 12.83 26.06 10.55
N LEU A 166 12.23 24.89 10.38
CA LEU A 166 10.80 24.78 10.11
C LEU A 166 10.00 25.28 11.32
N ASN A 167 8.90 25.98 11.07
CA ASN A 167 8.00 26.42 12.14
C ASN A 167 7.28 25.22 12.77
N GLU A 168 6.79 24.31 11.94
CA GLU A 168 6.08 23.09 12.32
C GLU A 168 6.56 21.92 11.46
N VAL A 169 6.37 20.70 11.97
CA VAL A 169 6.67 19.45 11.26
C VAL A 169 5.52 18.47 11.45
N GLY A 170 5.16 17.76 10.38
CA GLY A 170 4.21 16.66 10.44
C GLY A 170 4.70 15.53 11.36
N LEU A 171 3.79 14.95 12.13
CA LEU A 171 4.09 13.90 13.12
C LEU A 171 3.77 12.48 12.60
N PHE A 172 3.35 12.35 11.33
CA PHE A 172 3.00 11.05 10.78
C PHE A 172 4.24 10.16 10.64
N SER A 173 5.31 10.68 10.06
CA SER A 173 6.66 10.09 10.09
C SER A 173 7.49 10.78 11.15
N ASP A 174 7.31 10.35 12.39
CA ASP A 174 7.94 10.87 13.60
C ASP A 174 9.46 10.65 13.64
N GLY A 175 9.94 9.50 13.17
CA GLY A 175 11.38 9.21 13.06
C GLY A 175 12.16 10.17 12.16
N THR A 176 11.45 10.93 11.31
CA THR A 176 12.03 11.96 10.44
C THR A 176 11.62 13.38 10.79
N ALA A 177 10.76 13.58 11.80
CA ALA A 177 10.16 14.87 12.15
C ALA A 177 11.17 15.83 12.79
N VAL A 178 12.06 16.39 11.96
CA VAL A 178 13.17 17.22 12.38
C VAL A 178 12.99 18.64 11.85
N ARG A 179 12.96 19.62 12.76
CA ARG A 179 12.78 21.04 12.40
C ARG A 179 14.04 21.69 11.83
N VAL A 180 15.21 21.24 12.26
CA VAL A 180 16.51 21.77 11.84
C VAL A 180 17.44 20.60 11.55
N VAL A 181 17.92 20.51 10.32
CA VAL A 181 18.89 19.47 9.95
C VAL A 181 20.23 19.66 10.66
N GLY A 182 21.00 18.58 10.80
CA GLY A 182 22.33 18.63 11.40
C GLY A 182 23.30 19.51 10.59
N GLU A 183 24.26 20.12 11.27
CA GLU A 183 25.25 21.01 10.63
C GLU A 183 26.13 20.26 9.63
N GLU A 184 26.77 19.20 10.11
CA GLU A 184 27.69 18.39 9.33
C GLU A 184 26.95 17.59 8.25
N THR A 185 25.75 17.10 8.57
CA THR A 185 24.93 16.35 7.61
C THR A 185 24.45 17.25 6.48
N PHE A 186 24.08 18.50 6.75
CA PHE A 186 23.77 19.50 5.73
C PHE A 186 24.97 19.79 4.82
N ARG A 187 26.16 20.01 5.40
CA ARG A 187 27.40 20.25 4.64
C ARG A 187 27.70 19.10 3.68
N LEU A 188 27.57 17.86 4.15
CA LEU A 188 27.79 16.66 3.34
C LEU A 188 26.69 16.47 2.29
N CYS A 189 25.42 16.63 2.65
CA CYS A 189 24.31 16.48 1.71
C CYS A 189 24.42 17.49 0.57
N ARG A 190 24.73 18.76 0.87
CA ARG A 190 24.94 19.80 -0.15
C ARG A 190 26.05 19.46 -1.15
N ALA A 191 27.08 18.73 -0.71
CA ALA A 191 28.21 18.37 -1.56
C ALA A 191 28.03 17.05 -2.32
N LEU A 192 27.22 16.12 -1.81
CA LEU A 192 27.26 14.70 -2.23
C LEU A 192 25.91 14.10 -2.65
N VAL A 193 24.78 14.69 -2.23
CA VAL A 193 23.45 14.16 -2.54
C VAL A 193 23.02 14.72 -3.89
N ASP A 194 22.49 13.86 -4.76
CA ASP A 194 22.17 14.23 -6.13
C ASP A 194 20.80 14.91 -6.23
N GLU A 195 19.83 14.46 -5.43
CA GLU A 195 18.44 14.89 -5.54
C GLU A 195 17.69 14.67 -4.23
N MET A 196 16.63 15.44 -4.02
CA MET A 196 15.67 15.28 -2.93
C MET A 196 14.26 15.05 -3.51
N ILE A 197 13.50 14.14 -2.91
CA ILE A 197 12.11 13.85 -3.29
C ILE A 197 11.21 14.07 -2.09
N LEU A 198 10.09 14.76 -2.33
CA LEU A 198 9.03 14.92 -1.34
C LEU A 198 7.88 13.96 -1.64
N VAL A 199 7.37 13.28 -0.62
CA VAL A 199 6.20 12.39 -0.71
C VAL A 199 5.08 12.82 0.23
N THR A 200 3.85 12.47 -0.11
CA THR A 200 2.65 12.66 0.71
C THR A 200 2.49 11.54 1.74
N ASN A 201 1.68 11.77 2.77
CA ASN A 201 1.33 10.73 3.74
C ASN A 201 0.55 9.57 3.09
N ASP A 202 -0.23 9.83 2.03
CA ASP A 202 -0.96 8.79 1.27
C ASP A 202 0.00 7.89 0.48
N GLU A 203 1.01 8.48 -0.20
CA GLU A 203 2.10 7.73 -0.85
C GLU A 203 2.88 6.88 0.16
N LEU A 204 3.11 7.43 1.35
CA LEU A 204 3.80 6.72 2.43
C LEU A 204 2.99 5.54 2.96
N CYS A 205 1.68 5.71 3.18
CA CYS A 205 0.79 4.62 3.59
C CYS A 205 0.76 3.50 2.55
N ALA A 206 0.73 3.85 1.27
CA ALA A 206 0.80 2.86 0.19
C ALA A 206 2.14 2.12 0.18
N ALA A 207 3.26 2.79 0.45
CA ALA A 207 4.56 2.15 0.55
C ALA A 207 4.64 1.15 1.72
N ILE A 208 4.04 1.48 2.89
CA ILE A 208 3.93 0.53 4.01
C ILE A 208 3.15 -0.72 3.57
N LYS A 209 2.01 -0.53 2.89
CA LYS A 209 1.19 -1.63 2.35
C LYS A 209 1.98 -2.48 1.35
N ASP A 210 2.71 -1.87 0.42
CA ASP A 210 3.54 -2.59 -0.56
C ASP A 210 4.59 -3.49 0.13
N VAL A 211 5.34 -2.93 1.10
CA VAL A 211 6.37 -3.68 1.83
C VAL A 211 5.74 -4.86 2.59
N PHE A 212 4.57 -4.66 3.18
CA PHE A 212 3.83 -5.72 3.86
C PHE A 212 3.35 -6.81 2.90
N GLU A 213 2.79 -6.46 1.74
CA GLU A 213 2.31 -7.45 0.76
C GLU A 213 3.46 -8.29 0.19
N ASP A 214 4.59 -7.65 -0.12
CA ASP A 214 5.74 -8.29 -0.76
C ASP A 214 6.58 -9.12 0.23
N THR A 215 6.88 -8.55 1.40
CA THR A 215 7.86 -9.12 2.34
C THR A 215 7.27 -9.59 3.67
N ARG A 216 5.99 -9.28 3.93
CA ARG A 216 5.32 -9.48 5.23
C ARG A 216 5.96 -8.72 6.39
N SER A 217 6.85 -7.78 6.09
CA SER A 217 7.42 -6.85 7.07
C SER A 217 6.53 -5.62 7.21
N ILE A 218 6.42 -5.08 8.41
CA ILE A 218 5.62 -3.88 8.70
C ILE A 218 6.59 -2.75 9.03
N PRO A 219 6.98 -1.91 8.05
CA PRO A 219 7.80 -0.75 8.33
C PRO A 219 6.99 0.33 9.05
N GLU A 220 7.66 1.11 9.89
CA GLU A 220 7.11 2.36 10.41
C GLU A 220 7.04 3.41 9.28
N PRO A 221 6.37 4.56 9.47
CA PRO A 221 6.27 5.54 8.39
C PRO A 221 7.64 6.02 7.90
N ALA A 222 8.59 6.34 8.79
CA ALA A 222 9.97 6.66 8.41
C ALA A 222 10.66 5.52 7.63
N GLY A 223 10.38 4.28 8.04
CA GLY A 223 10.86 3.05 7.41
C GLY A 223 10.42 2.86 5.97
N ALA A 224 9.21 3.29 5.61
CA ALA A 224 8.67 3.15 4.26
C ALA A 224 8.99 4.35 3.34
N LEU A 225 9.60 5.42 3.87
CA LEU A 225 9.76 6.68 3.16
C LEU A 225 10.58 6.55 1.87
N ALA A 226 11.70 5.83 1.93
CA ALA A 226 12.51 5.57 0.74
C ALA A 226 11.76 4.77 -0.33
N VAL A 227 10.88 3.85 0.07
CA VAL A 227 10.06 3.05 -0.87
C VAL A 227 9.04 3.95 -1.57
N ALA A 228 8.37 4.84 -0.82
CA ALA A 228 7.49 5.84 -1.40
C ALA A 228 8.25 6.75 -2.40
N GLY A 229 9.46 7.17 -2.03
CA GLY A 229 10.34 7.97 -2.89
C GLY A 229 10.71 7.27 -4.21
N VAL A 230 11.06 5.98 -4.17
CA VAL A 230 11.32 5.18 -5.38
C VAL A 230 10.11 5.20 -6.31
N LYS A 231 8.91 4.91 -5.78
CA LYS A 231 7.68 4.86 -6.58
C LYS A 231 7.40 6.20 -7.24
N ARG A 232 7.49 7.28 -6.47
CA ARG A 232 7.31 8.64 -6.99
C ARG A 232 8.34 8.99 -8.06
N TYR A 233 9.61 8.66 -7.83
CA TYR A 233 10.68 8.89 -8.80
C TYR A 233 10.44 8.17 -10.12
N VAL A 234 10.06 6.89 -10.06
CA VAL A 234 9.78 6.07 -11.25
C VAL A 234 8.62 6.65 -12.05
N LEU A 235 7.56 7.10 -11.37
CA LEU A 235 6.41 7.72 -12.03
C LEU A 235 6.75 9.07 -12.65
N GLN A 236 7.38 9.97 -11.89
CA GLN A 236 7.76 11.31 -12.36
C GLN A 236 8.71 11.27 -13.55
N ASN A 237 9.64 10.31 -13.57
CA ASN A 237 10.64 10.16 -14.62
C ASN A 237 10.23 9.15 -15.72
N LYS A 238 9.00 8.60 -15.68
CA LYS A 238 8.49 7.62 -16.66
C LYS A 238 9.40 6.41 -16.84
N LEU A 239 9.89 5.84 -15.74
CA LEU A 239 10.91 4.77 -15.73
C LEU A 239 10.34 3.35 -15.66
N ILE A 240 9.01 3.19 -15.76
CA ILE A 240 8.37 1.87 -15.78
C ILE A 240 8.87 1.10 -17.00
N GLY A 241 9.35 -0.14 -16.79
CA GLY A 241 9.89 -0.98 -17.87
C GLY A 241 11.28 -0.56 -18.39
N SER A 242 11.93 0.45 -17.78
CA SER A 242 13.24 0.94 -18.24
C SER A 242 14.42 -0.01 -17.97
N GLY A 243 14.22 -1.07 -17.17
CA GLY A 243 15.28 -1.97 -16.73
C GLY A 243 16.21 -1.38 -15.66
N LYS A 244 16.00 -0.12 -15.25
CA LYS A 244 16.78 0.52 -14.18
C LYS A 244 16.56 -0.16 -12.83
N ARG A 245 17.61 -0.16 -12.00
CA ARG A 245 17.64 -0.84 -10.70
C ARG A 245 17.84 0.16 -9.58
N PHE A 246 16.92 0.14 -8.62
CA PHE A 246 16.93 1.05 -7.48
C PHE A 246 17.05 0.28 -6.18
N VAL A 247 17.65 0.92 -5.17
CA VAL A 247 17.65 0.43 -3.78
C VAL A 247 16.89 1.42 -2.93
N SER A 248 15.91 0.94 -2.17
CA SER A 248 15.28 1.68 -1.08
C SER A 248 15.79 1.18 0.26
N ILE A 249 16.07 2.09 1.19
CA ILE A 249 16.42 1.74 2.56
C ILE A 249 15.15 1.69 3.40
N VAL A 250 14.80 0.49 3.89
CA VAL A 250 13.77 0.32 4.93
C VAL A 250 14.42 0.55 6.28
N SER A 251 14.24 1.74 6.85
CA SER A 251 15.06 2.24 7.98
C SER A 251 14.55 1.84 9.37
N GLY A 252 13.27 1.51 9.53
CA GLY A 252 12.66 1.25 10.84
C GLY A 252 11.29 0.55 10.75
N ALA A 253 10.83 0.05 11.90
CA ALA A 253 9.63 -0.79 12.03
C ALA A 253 8.92 -0.61 13.40
N ASN A 254 9.20 0.46 14.12
CA ASN A 254 8.64 0.76 15.43
C ASN A 254 7.37 1.61 15.30
N MET A 255 6.25 0.94 15.04
CA MET A 255 4.93 1.60 14.92
C MET A 255 3.93 0.96 15.88
N ASP A 256 3.11 1.79 16.52
CA ASP A 256 1.95 1.30 17.27
C ASP A 256 0.97 0.57 16.34
N PHE A 257 0.46 -0.57 16.80
CA PHE A 257 -0.46 -1.38 16.01
C PHE A 257 -1.75 -0.63 15.61
N ASP A 258 -2.24 0.26 16.47
CA ASP A 258 -3.43 1.09 16.19
C ASP A 258 -3.22 2.05 15.01
N ARG A 259 -1.97 2.48 14.74
CA ARG A 259 -1.66 3.31 13.56
C ARG A 259 -1.86 2.55 12.25
N LEU A 260 -1.80 1.22 12.26
CA LEU A 260 -2.07 0.42 11.05
C LEU A 260 -3.48 0.62 10.52
N ARG A 261 -4.44 0.94 11.40
CA ARG A 261 -5.79 1.29 10.95
C ARG A 261 -5.78 2.51 10.03
N PHE A 262 -5.08 3.57 10.44
CA PHE A 262 -4.93 4.77 9.64
C PHE A 262 -4.19 4.50 8.33
N VAL A 263 -3.10 3.71 8.38
CA VAL A 263 -2.34 3.29 7.20
C VAL A 263 -3.24 2.53 6.22
N ALA A 264 -4.00 1.55 6.70
CA ALA A 264 -4.93 0.77 5.88
C ALA A 264 -6.06 1.63 5.28
N GLU A 265 -6.57 2.62 6.03
CA GLU A 265 -7.59 3.53 5.55
C GLU A 265 -7.09 4.45 4.43
N ARG A 266 -5.80 4.84 4.44
CA ARG A 266 -5.22 5.79 3.45
C ARG A 266 -4.47 5.15 2.29
N ALA A 267 -3.86 3.97 2.48
CA ALA A 267 -3.11 3.28 1.42
C ALA A 267 -3.98 2.97 0.17
N ASP A 268 -5.25 2.64 0.39
CA ASP A 268 -6.20 2.29 -0.68
C ASP A 268 -6.59 3.49 -1.57
N SER A 269 -6.44 4.72 -1.06
CA SER A 269 -6.71 5.93 -1.85
C SER A 269 -5.62 6.18 -2.89
N TRP A 270 -4.35 5.97 -2.54
CA TRP A 270 -3.22 6.21 -3.45
C TRP A 270 -3.12 5.19 -4.59
N ARG A 271 -3.38 3.90 -4.31
CA ARG A 271 -3.32 2.86 -5.36
C ARG A 271 -4.43 2.97 -6.42
N ALA A 272 -5.26 4.02 -6.37
CA ALA A 272 -6.42 4.18 -7.23
C ALA A 272 -7.43 3.01 -7.12
N GLU A 273 -7.34 2.18 -6.07
CA GLU A 273 -8.14 0.96 -5.92
C GLU A 273 -9.58 1.25 -5.46
N ARG A 274 -9.84 2.44 -4.91
CA ARG A 274 -11.17 2.84 -4.42
C ARG A 274 -11.70 4.09 -5.11
N GLY A 275 -12.93 4.03 -5.60
CA GLY A 275 -13.73 5.19 -5.99
C GLY A 275 -14.67 5.58 -4.85
N SER A 276 -14.94 6.87 -4.67
CA SER A 276 -16.01 7.37 -3.81
C SER A 276 -16.84 8.40 -4.57
N THR A 277 -18.15 8.23 -4.56
CA THR A 277 -19.08 9.12 -5.27
C THR A 277 -20.18 9.60 -4.34
N GLN A 278 -20.53 10.88 -4.47
CA GLN A 278 -21.77 11.42 -3.94
C GLN A 278 -22.82 11.39 -5.05
N CYS A 279 -23.93 10.71 -4.82
CA CYS A 279 -25.03 10.63 -5.77
C CYS A 279 -26.26 11.38 -5.24
N ARG A 280 -26.94 12.11 -6.13
CA ARG A 280 -28.18 12.84 -5.89
C ARG A 280 -29.25 12.33 -6.85
N GLY A 281 -30.42 11.96 -6.35
CA GLY A 281 -31.48 11.39 -7.19
C GLY A 281 -32.84 11.28 -6.51
N PRO A 282 -33.91 10.92 -7.24
CA PRO A 282 -35.18 10.53 -6.65
C PRO A 282 -35.02 9.28 -5.77
N ARG A 283 -35.89 9.13 -4.76
CA ARG A 283 -35.73 8.36 -3.51
C ARG A 283 -35.52 6.83 -3.59
N LYS A 284 -34.88 6.26 -4.62
CA LYS A 284 -34.71 4.80 -4.76
C LYS A 284 -33.24 4.37 -4.65
N THR A 285 -32.83 3.97 -3.45
CA THR A 285 -31.47 3.49 -3.12
C THR A 285 -31.05 2.22 -3.88
N GLY A 286 -32.00 1.38 -4.32
CA GLY A 286 -31.71 0.14 -5.05
C GLY A 286 -31.20 0.34 -6.49
N GLU A 287 -31.61 1.41 -7.17
CA GLU A 287 -31.24 1.67 -8.57
C GLU A 287 -29.77 2.11 -8.70
N LEU A 288 -29.24 2.87 -7.73
CA LEU A 288 -27.84 3.33 -7.75
C LEU A 288 -26.84 2.15 -7.72
N HIS A 289 -27.12 1.10 -6.96
CA HIS A 289 -26.23 -0.07 -6.92
C HIS A 289 -26.10 -0.74 -8.31
N SER A 290 -27.13 -0.67 -9.15
CA SER A 290 -27.10 -1.29 -10.48
C SER A 290 -26.02 -0.71 -11.39
N TYR A 291 -25.74 0.59 -11.29
CA TYR A 291 -24.68 1.27 -12.06
C TYR A 291 -23.26 0.89 -11.60
N LEU A 292 -23.12 0.48 -10.33
CA LEU A 292 -21.84 0.10 -9.77
C LEU A 292 -21.52 -1.37 -10.03
N HIS A 293 -22.52 -2.24 -10.18
CA HIS A 293 -22.33 -3.65 -10.48
C HIS A 293 -21.47 -3.87 -11.74
N PRO A 294 -20.50 -4.81 -11.74
CA PRO A 294 -20.19 -5.83 -10.73
C PRO A 294 -19.21 -5.38 -9.62
N ARG A 295 -18.91 -4.09 -9.50
CA ARG A 295 -17.90 -3.58 -8.56
C ARG A 295 -18.28 -3.87 -7.10
N PRO A 296 -17.35 -4.35 -6.27
CA PRO A 296 -17.59 -4.50 -4.83
C PRO A 296 -17.78 -3.14 -4.17
N VAL A 297 -18.97 -2.89 -3.62
CA VAL A 297 -19.26 -1.71 -2.80
C VAL A 297 -18.59 -1.89 -1.44
N THR A 298 -17.79 -0.91 -1.03
CA THR A 298 -17.09 -0.90 0.25
C THR A 298 -17.83 -0.11 1.32
N GLU A 299 -18.52 0.96 0.94
CA GLU A 299 -19.35 1.77 1.83
C GLU A 299 -20.61 2.20 1.11
N PHE A 300 -21.74 2.18 1.81
CA PHE A 300 -23.00 2.71 1.32
C PHE A 300 -23.73 3.35 2.50
N SER A 301 -23.82 4.67 2.50
CA SER A 301 -24.41 5.45 3.58
C SER A 301 -25.46 6.42 3.04
N TYR A 302 -26.62 6.42 3.67
CA TYR A 302 -27.80 7.21 3.29
C TYR A 302 -28.66 7.53 4.52
N ARG A 303 -29.17 8.76 4.58
CA ARG A 303 -30.29 9.13 5.45
C ARG A 303 -31.30 9.93 4.64
N PHE A 304 -32.56 9.64 4.89
CA PHE A 304 -33.68 10.47 4.49
C PHE A 304 -33.51 11.90 5.00
N SER A 305 -33.83 12.90 4.17
CA SER A 305 -33.65 14.33 4.49
C SER A 305 -34.92 15.16 4.35
N GLY A 306 -36.11 14.53 4.24
CA GLY A 306 -37.39 15.23 4.01
C GLY A 306 -37.57 15.79 2.59
N THR A 307 -36.49 16.01 1.84
CA THR A 307 -36.48 16.53 0.47
C THR A 307 -36.93 15.49 -0.56
N SER A 308 -37.34 15.94 -1.75
CA SER A 308 -37.66 15.06 -2.89
C SER A 308 -36.43 14.32 -3.44
N GLN A 309 -35.23 14.75 -3.05
CA GLN A 309 -33.96 14.19 -3.47
C GLN A 309 -33.24 13.53 -2.30
N ALA A 310 -32.69 12.35 -2.57
CA ALA A 310 -31.81 11.60 -1.69
C ALA A 310 -30.34 11.93 -1.99
N PHE A 311 -29.52 12.04 -0.94
CA PHE A 311 -28.07 12.14 -1.05
C PHE A 311 -27.44 10.83 -0.55
N ILE A 312 -26.75 10.13 -1.43
CA ILE A 312 -26.15 8.83 -1.13
C ILE A 312 -24.64 8.97 -1.22
N PHE A 313 -23.94 8.50 -0.20
CA PHE A 313 -22.49 8.35 -0.20
C PHE A 313 -22.15 6.91 -0.47
N VAL A 314 -21.36 6.67 -1.51
CA VAL A 314 -20.94 5.30 -1.87
C VAL A 314 -19.45 5.27 -2.12
N SER A 315 -18.78 4.27 -1.57
CA SER A 315 -17.41 3.90 -1.93
C SER A 315 -17.40 2.49 -2.51
N PHE A 316 -16.55 2.23 -3.49
CA PHE A 316 -16.46 0.94 -4.18
C PHE A 316 -15.04 0.67 -4.69
N ARG A 317 -14.70 -0.61 -4.89
CA ARG A 317 -13.43 -1.02 -5.50
C ARG A 317 -13.52 -0.87 -7.02
N LEU A 318 -12.49 -0.27 -7.62
CA LEU A 318 -12.37 -0.16 -9.07
C LEU A 318 -11.86 -1.47 -9.68
N THR A 319 -12.23 -1.72 -10.94
CA THR A 319 -11.89 -2.96 -11.66
C THR A 319 -10.83 -2.75 -12.72
N SER A 320 -10.63 -1.51 -13.18
CA SER A 320 -9.68 -1.12 -14.24
C SER A 320 -8.23 -1.52 -13.98
N LEU A 321 -7.81 -1.64 -12.72
CA LEU A 321 -6.44 -2.01 -12.35
C LEU A 321 -6.10 -3.49 -12.54
N SER A 322 -7.10 -4.32 -12.84
CA SER A 322 -6.92 -5.77 -13.08
C SER A 322 -6.75 -6.13 -14.56
N SER A 323 -6.85 -5.14 -15.46
CA SER A 323 -6.75 -5.35 -16.91
C SER A 323 -5.40 -4.88 -17.42
N SER A 324 -4.72 -5.70 -18.24
CA SER A 324 -3.51 -5.34 -18.99
C SER A 324 -3.80 -4.20 -19.98
N SER A 325 -3.85 -2.97 -19.49
CA SER A 325 -4.03 -1.76 -20.30
C SER A 325 -2.70 -1.05 -20.51
N THR A 326 -2.55 -0.37 -21.65
CA THR A 326 -1.42 0.52 -21.95
C THR A 326 -1.46 1.84 -21.17
N LEU A 327 -2.51 2.05 -20.38
CA LEU A 327 -2.73 3.25 -19.58
C LEU A 327 -1.97 3.15 -18.26
N THR A 328 -1.53 4.29 -17.75
CA THR A 328 -1.04 4.36 -16.37
C THR A 328 -2.21 4.06 -15.40
N PRO A 329 -1.92 3.56 -14.18
CA PRO A 329 -2.95 3.31 -13.17
C PRO A 329 -3.88 4.52 -12.91
N GLY A 330 -3.36 5.74 -12.97
CA GLY A 330 -4.14 6.97 -12.80
C GLY A 330 -5.09 7.26 -13.97
N GLU A 331 -4.66 7.01 -15.21
CA GLU A 331 -5.50 7.18 -16.40
C GLU A 331 -6.61 6.14 -16.46
N ALA A 332 -6.28 4.86 -16.19
CA ALA A 332 -7.26 3.78 -16.15
C ALA A 332 -8.35 4.03 -15.10
N ARG A 333 -7.95 4.55 -13.94
CA ARG A 333 -8.86 5.00 -12.89
C ARG A 333 -9.79 6.10 -13.36
N GLN A 334 -9.23 7.16 -13.92
CA GLN A 334 -9.99 8.34 -14.35
C GLN A 334 -11.05 7.94 -15.39
N GLN A 335 -10.65 7.12 -16.36
CA GLN A 335 -11.55 6.62 -17.39
C GLN A 335 -12.70 5.79 -16.80
N GLU A 336 -12.42 4.90 -15.84
CA GLU A 336 -13.46 4.08 -15.21
C GLU A 336 -14.45 4.94 -14.40
N ILE A 337 -13.96 5.92 -13.64
CA ILE A 337 -14.81 6.82 -12.86
C ILE A 337 -15.68 7.67 -13.77
N GLU A 338 -15.11 8.27 -14.81
CA GLU A 338 -15.87 9.07 -15.79
C GLU A 338 -16.97 8.24 -16.46
N GLY A 339 -16.68 6.98 -16.80
CA GLY A 339 -17.68 6.04 -17.32
C GLY A 339 -18.84 5.81 -16.35
N ILE A 340 -18.56 5.66 -15.06
CA ILE A 340 -19.59 5.50 -14.02
C ILE A 340 -20.40 6.77 -13.85
N LEU A 341 -19.74 7.94 -13.75
CA LEU A 341 -20.42 9.22 -13.57
C LEU A 341 -21.34 9.55 -14.75
N LYS A 342 -20.89 9.23 -15.97
CA LYS A 342 -21.69 9.37 -17.18
C LYS A 342 -22.90 8.43 -17.15
N ALA A 343 -22.71 7.15 -16.85
CA ALA A 343 -23.80 6.18 -16.77
C ALA A 343 -24.87 6.57 -15.73
N VAL A 344 -24.47 7.15 -14.60
CA VAL A 344 -25.41 7.67 -13.59
C VAL A 344 -26.09 8.97 -14.04
N SER A 345 -25.40 9.83 -14.79
CA SER A 345 -25.96 11.10 -15.27
C SER A 345 -26.91 10.93 -16.45
N ASP A 346 -26.73 9.87 -17.25
CA ASP A 346 -27.62 9.49 -18.36
C ASP A 346 -28.89 8.75 -17.87
N ASP A 347 -29.08 8.64 -16.56
CA ASP A 347 -30.20 7.96 -15.94
C ASP A 347 -31.56 8.65 -16.25
N PRO A 348 -32.58 7.90 -16.73
CA PRO A 348 -33.90 8.46 -17.03
C PRO A 348 -34.62 9.11 -15.85
N LEU A 349 -34.24 8.78 -14.61
CA LEU A 349 -34.83 9.32 -13.39
C LEU A 349 -34.11 10.58 -12.89
N GLY A 350 -33.11 11.06 -13.62
CA GLY A 350 -32.42 12.33 -13.35
C GLY A 350 -31.43 12.25 -12.20
N MET A 351 -30.81 11.09 -11.98
CA MET A 351 -29.69 10.96 -11.05
C MET A 351 -28.47 11.76 -11.52
N ASN A 352 -27.68 12.24 -10.56
CA ASN A 352 -26.41 12.91 -10.81
C ASN A 352 -25.37 12.43 -9.78
N ALA A 353 -24.15 12.16 -10.22
CA ALA A 353 -23.06 11.73 -9.36
C ALA A 353 -21.85 12.67 -9.49
N ARG A 354 -21.08 12.77 -8.41
CA ARG A 354 -19.80 13.48 -8.36
C ARG A 354 -18.72 12.60 -7.74
N ASP A 355 -17.53 12.59 -8.34
CA ASP A 355 -16.36 11.97 -7.72
C ASP A 355 -15.89 12.81 -6.54
N ILE A 356 -15.80 12.17 -5.37
CA ILE A 356 -15.34 12.76 -4.10
C ILE A 356 -14.11 12.03 -3.56
N SER A 357 -13.45 11.20 -4.36
CA SER A 357 -12.33 10.36 -3.93
C SER A 357 -11.14 11.16 -3.40
N ASN A 358 -10.91 12.37 -3.95
CA ASN A 358 -9.83 13.27 -3.53
C ASN A 358 -10.30 14.35 -2.53
N ASN A 359 -11.51 14.24 -1.99
CA ASN A 359 -12.05 15.20 -1.03
C ASN A 359 -11.65 14.82 0.41
N GLU A 360 -10.79 15.61 1.05
CA GLU A 360 -10.32 15.35 2.42
C GLU A 360 -11.43 15.36 3.46
N MET A 361 -12.42 16.25 3.31
CA MET A 361 -13.57 16.30 4.21
C MET A 361 -14.40 15.01 4.09
N ALA A 362 -14.54 14.46 2.88
CA ALA A 362 -15.21 13.18 2.66
C ALA A 362 -14.46 12.00 3.31
N LYS A 363 -13.14 11.92 3.09
CA LYS A 363 -12.28 10.83 3.59
C LYS A 363 -12.12 10.85 5.11
N SER A 364 -11.93 12.02 5.70
CA SER A 364 -11.57 12.16 7.11
C SER A 364 -12.77 12.34 8.03
N HIS A 365 -13.89 12.90 7.54
CA HIS A 365 -15.04 13.26 8.37
C HIS A 365 -16.37 12.73 7.84
N ALA A 366 -16.80 13.10 6.63
CA ALA A 366 -18.18 12.89 6.18
C ALA A 366 -18.60 11.42 6.23
N ARG A 367 -17.73 10.50 5.81
CA ARG A 367 -17.99 9.05 5.85
C ARG A 367 -18.34 8.50 7.24
N TYR A 368 -17.97 9.20 8.30
CA TYR A 368 -18.27 8.85 9.69
C TYR A 368 -19.47 9.61 10.27
N LEU A 369 -19.94 10.66 9.59
CA LEU A 369 -20.98 11.57 10.06
C LEU A 369 -22.30 11.44 9.30
N ILE A 370 -22.29 10.79 8.13
CA ILE A 370 -23.50 10.57 7.33
C ILE A 370 -24.48 9.70 8.12
N GLY A 371 -25.65 10.26 8.39
CA GLY A 371 -26.66 9.72 9.29
C GLY A 371 -27.55 10.88 9.72
N GLY A 372 -27.13 11.65 10.71
CA GLY A 372 -27.87 12.83 11.17
C GLY A 372 -29.26 12.51 11.75
N ARG A 373 -29.93 13.55 12.25
CA ARG A 373 -31.25 13.43 12.91
C ARG A 373 -32.36 13.88 11.99
N VAL A 374 -33.38 13.03 11.83
CA VAL A 374 -34.59 13.36 11.08
C VAL A 374 -35.80 12.77 11.80
N ALA A 375 -36.92 13.51 11.77
CA ALA A 375 -38.21 13.03 12.25
C ALA A 375 -38.83 12.18 11.13
N VAL A 376 -39.05 10.91 11.42
CA VAL A 376 -39.64 9.95 10.48
C VAL A 376 -40.73 9.19 11.23
N GLU A 377 -41.97 9.33 10.77
CA GLU A 377 -43.10 8.64 11.39
C GLU A 377 -43.01 7.13 11.15
N ASN A 378 -43.18 6.35 12.22
CA ASN A 378 -43.21 4.89 12.19
C ASN A 378 -41.92 4.26 11.60
N GLU A 379 -40.75 4.87 11.87
CA GLU A 379 -39.46 4.31 11.47
C GLU A 379 -39.05 3.15 12.40
N ARG A 380 -38.84 1.98 11.80
CA ARG A 380 -38.23 0.81 12.42
C ARG A 380 -36.76 0.74 12.08
N LEU A 381 -35.90 0.62 13.09
CA LEU A 381 -34.46 0.47 12.90
C LEU A 381 -34.08 -1.00 13.03
N ILE A 382 -33.62 -1.61 11.94
CA ILE A 382 -33.24 -3.02 11.91
C ILE A 382 -31.75 -3.17 11.63
N SER A 383 -31.05 -3.91 12.49
CA SER A 383 -29.69 -4.36 12.23
C SER A 383 -29.72 -5.75 11.60
N PHE A 384 -29.16 -5.88 10.41
CA PHE A 384 -29.05 -7.15 9.69
C PHE A 384 -27.61 -7.65 9.72
N ALA A 385 -27.44 -8.96 9.88
CA ALA A 385 -26.15 -9.63 9.78
C ALA A 385 -26.04 -10.43 8.49
N PHE A 386 -25.05 -10.11 7.65
CA PHE A 386 -24.88 -10.73 6.34
C PHE A 386 -23.73 -11.74 6.36
N PRO A 387 -23.95 -12.97 5.89
CA PRO A 387 -22.84 -13.80 5.43
C PRO A 387 -22.34 -13.18 4.12
N GLU A 388 -21.22 -12.47 4.20
CA GLU A 388 -20.71 -11.67 3.08
C GLU A 388 -20.30 -12.57 1.90
N ARG A 389 -20.88 -12.30 0.73
CA ARG A 389 -20.59 -12.97 -0.55
C ARG A 389 -20.68 -11.95 -1.68
N PRO A 390 -19.92 -12.11 -2.78
CA PRO A 390 -20.05 -11.24 -3.94
C PRO A 390 -21.52 -11.08 -4.38
N GLY A 391 -22.02 -9.84 -4.41
CA GLY A 391 -23.41 -9.54 -4.79
C GLY A 391 -24.45 -9.65 -3.67
N ALA A 392 -24.08 -9.97 -2.42
CA ALA A 392 -25.01 -10.07 -1.29
C ALA A 392 -25.75 -8.75 -1.03
N LEU A 393 -25.03 -7.62 -1.01
CA LEU A 393 -25.62 -6.29 -0.86
C LEU A 393 -26.64 -5.99 -1.98
N ARG A 394 -26.33 -6.35 -3.23
CA ARG A 394 -27.25 -6.17 -4.36
C ARG A 394 -28.54 -6.92 -4.13
N LYS A 395 -28.44 -8.22 -3.82
CA LYS A 395 -29.61 -9.07 -3.57
C LYS A 395 -30.46 -8.49 -2.45
N PHE A 396 -29.84 -8.01 -1.37
CA PHE A 396 -30.54 -7.35 -0.28
C PHE A 396 -31.27 -6.08 -0.73
N LEU A 397 -30.61 -5.17 -1.45
CA LEU A 397 -31.22 -3.94 -1.94
C LEU A 397 -32.35 -4.19 -2.95
N VAL A 398 -32.21 -5.19 -3.83
CA VAL A 398 -33.23 -5.58 -4.81
C VAL A 398 -34.49 -6.12 -4.11
N VAL A 399 -34.30 -7.00 -3.12
CA VAL A 399 -35.41 -7.55 -2.33
C VAL A 399 -36.07 -6.45 -1.49
N LEU A 400 -35.28 -5.59 -0.84
CA LEU A 400 -35.77 -4.50 0.01
C LEU A 400 -36.52 -3.41 -0.78
N SER A 401 -36.15 -3.17 -2.05
CA SER A 401 -36.83 -2.22 -2.92
C SER A 401 -38.10 -2.77 -3.58
N GLY A 402 -38.43 -4.05 -3.37
CA GLY A 402 -39.63 -4.69 -3.90
C GLY A 402 -39.60 -4.91 -5.42
N ALA A 403 -38.42 -4.94 -6.03
CA ALA A 403 -38.29 -5.09 -7.48
C ALA A 403 -38.68 -6.49 -8.02
N GLU A 404 -38.74 -7.50 -7.14
CA GLU A 404 -39.04 -8.90 -7.50
C GLU A 404 -40.39 -9.42 -6.94
N SER A 405 -41.17 -8.61 -6.21
CA SER A 405 -42.43 -9.08 -5.61
C SER A 405 -43.49 -7.98 -5.42
N ASP A 406 -44.75 -8.32 -5.71
CA ASP A 406 -45.98 -7.52 -5.61
C ASP A 406 -46.39 -7.12 -4.17
N SER A 407 -45.47 -7.16 -3.21
CA SER A 407 -45.70 -6.87 -1.79
C SER A 407 -45.07 -5.54 -1.38
N SER A 408 -45.89 -4.63 -0.84
CA SER A 408 -45.58 -3.40 -0.10
C SER A 408 -44.14 -2.87 -0.22
N LYS A 409 -43.97 -1.81 -1.03
CA LYS A 409 -42.72 -1.05 -1.16
C LYS A 409 -42.42 -0.31 0.15
N PHE A 410 -41.64 -0.93 1.04
CA PHE A 410 -41.20 -0.22 2.24
C PHE A 410 -40.23 0.90 1.87
N ASN A 411 -40.46 2.08 2.46
CA ASN A 411 -39.60 3.23 2.25
C ASN A 411 -38.37 3.13 3.14
N ILE A 412 -37.18 3.08 2.55
CA ILE A 412 -35.91 3.06 3.28
C ILE A 412 -35.56 4.49 3.66
N THR A 413 -35.36 4.73 4.95
CA THR A 413 -35.13 6.06 5.53
C THR A 413 -33.75 6.20 6.18
N LEU A 414 -33.05 5.10 6.41
CA LEU A 414 -31.63 5.05 6.75
C LEU A 414 -31.01 3.81 6.12
N PHE A 415 -29.79 3.95 5.61
CA PHE A 415 -29.00 2.80 5.21
C PHE A 415 -27.54 3.06 5.55
N HIS A 416 -26.94 2.19 6.34
CA HIS A 416 -25.54 2.27 6.68
C HIS A 416 -24.89 0.89 6.51
N TYR A 417 -23.96 0.81 5.56
CA TYR A 417 -23.20 -0.38 5.23
C TYR A 417 -21.73 -0.02 5.08
N ARG A 418 -20.87 -0.81 5.74
CA ARG A 418 -19.42 -0.72 5.60
C ARG A 418 -18.85 -2.13 5.53
N TYR A 419 -18.32 -2.46 4.37
CA TYR A 419 -17.56 -3.67 4.11
C TYR A 419 -16.14 -3.50 4.64
N LYS A 420 -15.68 -4.47 5.43
CA LYS A 420 -14.26 -4.68 5.69
C LYS A 420 -13.84 -5.91 4.89
N PRO A 421 -13.05 -5.77 3.82
CA PRO A 421 -12.51 -6.93 3.14
C PRO A 421 -11.61 -7.71 4.09
N PHE A 422 -12.00 -8.94 4.40
CA PHE A 422 -11.01 -9.99 4.58
C PHE A 422 -10.59 -10.38 3.16
N ASP A 423 -9.33 -10.10 2.79
CA ASP A 423 -8.76 -10.68 1.58
C ASP A 423 -8.55 -12.18 1.81
N LEU A 424 -9.65 -12.95 1.77
CA LEU A 424 -9.61 -14.41 1.73
C LEU A 424 -9.18 -14.84 0.33
N HIS A 425 -8.13 -15.65 0.30
CA HIS A 425 -7.67 -16.33 -0.91
C HIS A 425 -8.84 -17.08 -1.56
N PRO A 426 -9.00 -17.04 -2.91
CA PRO A 426 -10.19 -17.58 -3.61
C PRO A 426 -10.44 -19.09 -3.46
N ASN A 427 -9.59 -19.83 -2.74
CA ASN A 427 -9.72 -21.28 -2.53
C ASN A 427 -10.06 -21.70 -1.09
N GLN A 428 -10.36 -20.79 -0.16
CA GLN A 428 -10.88 -21.17 1.16
C GLN A 428 -12.41 -21.15 1.19
N TYR A 429 -13.02 -22.16 0.55
CA TYR A 429 -14.41 -22.52 0.81
C TYR A 429 -14.46 -23.31 2.12
N PHE A 430 -14.75 -22.64 3.24
CA PHE A 430 -15.08 -23.36 4.48
C PHE A 430 -16.51 -23.90 4.40
N VAL A 431 -16.60 -25.23 4.37
CA VAL A 431 -17.81 -26.03 4.41
C VAL A 431 -18.20 -26.27 5.86
N THR A 432 -19.50 -26.19 6.14
CA THR A 432 -20.25 -26.59 7.35
C THR A 432 -20.44 -25.59 8.50
N GLY A 433 -21.72 -25.28 8.76
CA GLY A 433 -22.34 -25.61 10.06
C GLY A 433 -22.28 -24.57 11.19
N ARG A 434 -23.39 -23.83 11.37
CA ARG A 434 -23.79 -23.10 12.59
C ARG A 434 -22.85 -21.97 13.05
N PHE A 435 -23.09 -20.76 12.52
CA PHE A 435 -22.59 -19.53 13.15
C PHE A 435 -23.38 -19.24 14.43
N ARG A 436 -22.82 -19.62 15.59
CA ARG A 436 -23.18 -19.02 16.88
C ARG A 436 -22.30 -17.79 17.08
N ASN A 437 -22.97 -16.65 17.22
CA ASN A 437 -22.56 -15.32 17.65
C ASN A 437 -21.13 -15.12 18.22
N HIS A 438 -20.55 -13.97 17.85
CA HIS A 438 -19.46 -13.19 18.50
C HIS A 438 -18.02 -13.28 17.95
N GLY A 439 -17.82 -13.33 16.64
CA GLY A 439 -16.50 -13.06 16.05
C GLY A 439 -16.57 -12.61 14.60
N ASN A 440 -16.32 -11.31 14.36
CA ASN A 440 -15.83 -10.61 13.15
C ASN A 440 -16.29 -10.97 11.71
N ASP A 441 -17.08 -12.01 11.45
CA ASP A 441 -17.34 -12.57 10.10
C ASP A 441 -18.69 -12.16 9.50
N LEU A 442 -19.39 -11.20 10.10
CA LEU A 442 -20.69 -10.73 9.62
C LEU A 442 -20.62 -9.23 9.36
N SER A 443 -20.75 -8.84 8.09
CA SER A 443 -21.05 -7.44 7.74
C SER A 443 -22.36 -7.07 8.42
N LYS A 444 -22.39 -5.92 9.09
CA LYS A 444 -23.60 -5.37 9.71
C LYS A 444 -24.15 -4.28 8.81
N VAL A 445 -25.38 -4.44 8.31
CA VAL A 445 -26.15 -3.33 7.76
C VAL A 445 -27.06 -2.82 8.84
N LEU A 446 -27.15 -1.50 8.96
CA LEU A 446 -28.19 -0.84 9.72
C LEU A 446 -29.15 -0.19 8.73
N ALA A 447 -30.43 -0.51 8.80
CA ALA A 447 -31.45 0.06 7.92
C ALA A 447 -32.62 0.62 8.73
N GLY A 448 -32.97 1.87 8.45
CA GLY A 448 -34.21 2.49 8.90
C GLY A 448 -35.27 2.28 7.82
N ILE A 449 -36.42 1.76 8.22
CA ILE A 449 -37.51 1.38 7.33
C ILE A 449 -38.80 1.97 7.88
N GLN A 450 -39.53 2.70 7.04
CA GLN A 450 -40.83 3.23 7.42
C GLN A 450 -41.89 2.14 7.33
N VAL A 451 -42.49 1.77 8.47
CA VAL A 451 -43.47 0.69 8.58
C VAL A 451 -44.74 1.23 9.24
N PRO A 452 -45.74 1.66 8.45
CA PRO A 452 -47.04 2.08 8.99
C PRO A 452 -47.67 0.98 9.85
N PRO A 453 -48.44 1.31 10.91
CA PRO A 453 -49.04 0.30 11.79
C PRO A 453 -49.88 -0.77 11.06
N ALA A 454 -50.54 -0.39 9.97
CA ALA A 454 -51.33 -1.31 9.14
C ALA A 454 -50.48 -2.34 8.37
N GLU A 455 -49.20 -2.06 8.13
CA GLU A 455 -48.29 -2.94 7.37
C GLU A 455 -47.38 -3.80 8.26
N GLN A 456 -47.56 -3.75 9.58
CA GLN A 456 -46.71 -4.46 10.55
C GLN A 456 -46.61 -5.97 10.26
N GLY A 457 -47.75 -6.63 9.97
CA GLY A 457 -47.77 -8.06 9.64
C GLY A 457 -47.09 -8.41 8.31
N ASN A 458 -47.17 -7.51 7.32
CA ASN A 458 -46.46 -7.65 6.06
C ASN A 458 -44.95 -7.50 6.25
N PHE A 459 -44.53 -6.59 7.13
CA PHE A 459 -43.13 -6.35 7.44
C PHE A 459 -42.48 -7.55 8.17
N GLU A 460 -43.16 -8.14 9.14
CA GLU A 460 -42.68 -9.36 9.82
C GLU A 460 -42.55 -10.55 8.87
N SER A 461 -43.53 -10.70 7.96
CA SER A 461 -43.48 -11.70 6.89
C SER A 461 -42.33 -11.44 5.93
N PHE A 462 -42.06 -10.17 5.60
CA PHE A 462 -40.93 -9.76 4.77
C PHE A 462 -39.59 -10.11 5.42
N LEU A 463 -39.38 -9.77 6.69
CA LEU A 463 -38.16 -10.09 7.43
C LEU A 463 -37.91 -11.61 7.49
N THR A 464 -38.98 -12.39 7.67
CA THR A 464 -38.91 -13.85 7.68
C THR A 464 -38.51 -14.41 6.31
N LYS A 465 -39.11 -13.90 5.23
CA LYS A 465 -38.77 -14.31 3.85
C LYS A 465 -37.35 -13.93 3.45
N LEU A 466 -36.85 -12.81 3.96
CA LEU A 466 -35.52 -12.32 3.67
C LEU A 466 -34.43 -13.29 4.17
N GLY A 467 -34.69 -14.00 5.27
CA GLY A 467 -33.88 -15.12 5.75
C GLY A 467 -32.51 -14.73 6.32
N TYR A 468 -32.24 -13.44 6.55
CA TYR A 468 -31.04 -12.97 7.23
C TYR A 468 -31.29 -12.79 8.73
N PRO A 469 -30.33 -13.14 9.61
CA PRO A 469 -30.42 -12.79 11.02
C PRO A 469 -30.55 -11.28 11.18
N PHE A 470 -31.49 -10.85 12.01
CA PHE A 470 -31.73 -9.44 12.29
C PHE A 470 -32.01 -9.20 13.77
N THR A 471 -31.75 -7.97 14.20
CA THR A 471 -32.11 -7.43 15.52
C THR A 471 -32.93 -6.17 15.30
N ASP A 472 -34.04 -6.04 16.01
CA ASP A 472 -34.79 -4.80 16.07
C ASP A 472 -34.15 -3.85 17.08
N GLU A 473 -33.63 -2.74 16.58
CA GLU A 473 -32.94 -1.69 17.32
C GLU A 473 -33.83 -0.43 17.46
N THR A 474 -35.13 -0.53 17.14
CA THR A 474 -36.06 0.62 17.19
C THR A 474 -36.13 1.26 18.57
N GLU A 475 -36.01 0.46 19.63
CA GLU A 475 -36.05 0.94 21.00
C GLU A 475 -34.67 1.34 21.56
N ASN A 476 -33.60 1.21 20.77
CA ASN A 476 -32.22 1.49 21.18
C ASN A 476 -32.03 2.98 21.55
N GLU A 477 -31.46 3.25 22.73
CA GLU A 477 -31.25 4.60 23.25
C GLU A 477 -30.36 5.44 22.33
N VAL A 478 -29.30 4.85 21.76
CA VAL A 478 -28.38 5.54 20.84
C VAL A 478 -29.12 6.00 19.57
N TYR A 479 -30.03 5.18 19.05
CA TYR A 479 -30.84 5.54 17.90
C TYR A 479 -31.77 6.72 18.22
N LYS A 480 -32.50 6.64 19.33
CA LYS A 480 -33.43 7.68 19.79
C LYS A 480 -32.73 9.02 20.05
N GLU A 481 -31.53 8.98 20.62
CA GLU A 481 -30.79 10.18 20.99
C GLU A 481 -30.05 10.83 19.81
N PHE A 482 -29.45 10.04 18.92
CA PHE A 482 -28.52 10.56 17.90
C PHE A 482 -29.05 10.53 16.45
N LEU A 483 -30.10 9.76 16.16
CA LEU A 483 -30.59 9.57 14.78
C LEU A 483 -32.07 9.95 14.57
N LEU A 484 -32.88 9.95 15.63
CA LEU A 484 -34.24 10.47 15.60
C LEU A 484 -34.27 11.94 16.04
N ALA A 485 -34.91 12.79 15.24
CA ALA A 485 -35.30 14.11 15.70
C ALA A 485 -36.62 14.01 16.49
N LYS A 486 -36.76 14.85 17.53
CA LYS A 486 -38.00 14.95 18.30
C LYS A 486 -39.08 15.67 17.54
#